data_AF-H9VXS3-F1
#
_entry.id   AF-H9VXS3-F1
#
_cell.length_a   1.000
_cell.length_b   1.000
_cell.length_c   1.000
_cell.angle_alpha   90.00
_cell.angle_beta   90.00
_cell.angle_gamma   90.00
#
_symmetry.space_group_name_H-M   'P 1'
#
loop_
_entity.id
_entity.type
_entity.pdbx_description
1 polymer ?
#
loop_
_entity_poly.entity_id
_entity_poly.type
_entity_poly.pdbx_seq_one_letter_code
_entity_poly.pdbx_strand_id
1 'polypeptide(L)' 'TEHTSTALVSLKGEDGSSGEGVAVCHTDTSGWNPQHLAFKVLNVKPGGAPVCHFIPNDHIVWLPAN' A
#
# COMPACT_ATOMS: atom_id res chain seq x y z
N THR A 1 -8.36 -12.05 0.36
CA THR A 1 -8.38 -10.77 1.09
C THR A 1 -7.60 -10.82 2.40
N GLU A 2 -7.07 -11.97 2.83
CA GLU A 2 -6.43 -12.14 4.15
C GLU A 2 -5.01 -11.56 4.31
N HIS A 3 -4.47 -10.92 3.27
CA HIS A 3 -3.11 -10.36 3.27
C HIS A 3 -3.05 -8.92 2.77
N THR A 4 -4.18 -8.20 2.81
CA THR A 4 -4.25 -6.77 2.52
C THR A 4 -4.75 -6.06 3.77
N SER A 5 -3.99 -5.07 4.25
CA SER A 5 -4.37 -4.21 5.36
C SER A 5 -4.43 -2.75 4.92
N THR A 6 -5.16 -1.94 5.66
CA THR A 6 -5.28 -0.50 5.42
C THR A 6 -4.99 0.28 6.70
N ALA A 7 -4.40 1.46 6.54
CA ALA A 7 -4.11 2.35 7.63
C ALA A 7 -4.39 3.80 7.22
N LEU A 8 -4.94 4.58 8.16
CA LEU A 8 -4.91 6.03 8.10
C LEU A 8 -3.52 6.50 8.50
N VAL A 9 -2.94 7.38 7.69
CA VAL A 9 -1.56 7.87 7.86
C VAL A 9 -1.61 9.39 7.90
N SER A 10 -1.03 9.97 8.95
CA SER A 10 -0.82 11.42 9.02
C SER A 10 0.29 11.83 8.05
N LEU A 11 -0.01 12.80 7.18
CA LEU A 11 0.90 13.32 6.17
C LEU A 11 1.31 14.74 6.52
N LYS A 12 2.54 15.10 6.15
CA LYS A 12 3.09 16.45 6.32
C LYS A 12 3.72 16.91 5.01
N GLY A 13 3.26 18.05 4.50
CA GLY A 13 3.83 18.71 3.34
C GLY A 13 5.13 19.44 3.67
N GLU A 14 5.98 19.64 2.67
CA GLU A 14 7.21 20.45 2.80
C GLU A 14 6.90 21.91 3.16
N ASP A 15 5.74 22.41 2.74
CA ASP A 15 5.20 23.73 3.09
C ASP A 15 4.65 23.83 4.53
N GLY A 16 4.72 22.75 5.29
CA GLY A 16 4.21 22.67 6.66
C GLY A 16 2.72 22.36 6.78
N SER A 17 2.02 22.16 5.66
CA SER A 17 0.64 21.68 5.66
C SER A 17 0.53 20.27 6.25
N SER A 18 -0.62 19.96 6.83
CA SER A 18 -0.94 18.63 7.37
C SER A 18 -2.13 18.05 6.62
N GLY A 19 -2.15 16.73 6.48
CA GLY A 19 -3.27 16.00 5.88
C GLY A 19 -3.36 14.58 6.40
N GLU A 20 -4.39 13.88 5.97
CA GLU A 20 -4.56 12.45 6.21
C GLU A 20 -4.61 11.72 4.88
N GLY A 21 -3.95 10.57 4.81
CA GLY A 21 -3.97 9.68 3.66
C GLY A 21 -4.34 8.26 4.08
N VAL A 22 -4.80 7.48 3.11
CA VAL A 22 -4.99 6.04 3.27
C VAL A 22 -3.83 5.32 2.62
N ALA A 23 -3.14 4.47 3.38
CA ALA A 23 -2.18 3.51 2.85
C ALA A 23 -2.80 2.12 2.81
N VAL A 24 -2.56 1.40 1.71
CA VAL A 24 -2.86 -0.02 1.57
C VAL A 24 -1.54 -0.78 1.58
N CYS A 25 -1.46 -1.84 2.36
CA CYS A 25 -0.31 -2.72 2.42
C CYS A 25 -0.72 -4.15 2.05
N HIS A 26 0.07 -4.79 1.21
CA HIS A 26 -0.05 -6.19 0.84
C HIS A 26 1.06 -6.97 1.54
N THR A 27 0.69 -7.74 2.56
CA THR A 27 1.61 -8.44 3.46
C THR A 27 2.10 -9.78 2.91
N ASP A 28 1.37 -10.39 1.99
CA ASP A 28 1.80 -11.54 1.21
C ASP A 28 1.69 -11.24 -0.28
N THR A 29 2.87 -11.14 -0.91
CA THR A 29 3.00 -10.91 -2.35
C THR A 29 3.57 -12.14 -3.07
N SER A 30 3.63 -13.31 -2.41
CA SER A 30 4.21 -14.54 -2.96
C SER A 30 3.54 -14.99 -4.27
N GLY A 31 2.22 -14.78 -4.37
CA GLY A 31 1.43 -15.10 -5.56
C GLY A 31 1.42 -14.03 -6.64
N TRP A 32 2.07 -12.87 -6.45
CA TRP A 32 2.12 -11.83 -7.47
C TRP A 32 3.03 -12.24 -8.63
N ASN A 33 2.80 -11.65 -9.82
CA ASN A 33 3.70 -11.83 -10.95
C ASN A 33 5.14 -11.43 -10.55
N PRO A 34 6.14 -12.31 -10.66
CA PRO A 34 7.52 -11.98 -10.31
C PRO A 34 8.13 -10.79 -11.06
N GLN A 35 7.53 -10.40 -12.19
CA GLN A 35 7.93 -9.23 -12.99
C GLN A 35 7.11 -7.96 -12.66
N HIS A 36 6.26 -7.99 -11.63
CA HIS A 36 5.44 -6.85 -11.21
C HIS A 36 6.31 -5.63 -10.93
N LEU A 37 5.86 -4.44 -11.35
CA LEU A 37 6.64 -3.20 -11.28
C LEU A 37 7.10 -2.86 -9.85
N ALA A 38 6.26 -3.15 -8.86
CA ALA A 38 6.58 -2.91 -7.45
C ALA A 38 7.91 -3.58 -7.01
N PHE A 39 8.20 -4.79 -7.49
CA PHE A 39 9.43 -5.51 -7.17
C PHE A 39 10.67 -4.84 -7.75
N LYS A 40 10.54 -4.17 -8.91
CA LYS A 40 11.62 -3.41 -9.54
C LYS A 40 11.86 -2.08 -8.83
N VAL A 41 10.79 -1.35 -8.51
CA VAL A 41 10.86 -0.03 -7.86
C VAL A 41 11.40 -0.14 -6.44
N LEU A 42 10.91 -1.13 -5.67
CA LEU A 42 11.29 -1.32 -4.27
C LEU A 42 12.52 -2.22 -4.08
N ASN A 43 13.01 -2.86 -5.16
CA ASN A 43 14.10 -3.83 -5.13
C ASN A 43 13.85 -4.98 -4.12
N VAL A 44 12.65 -5.58 -4.19
CA VAL A 44 12.23 -6.71 -3.34
C VAL A 44 11.75 -7.89 -4.21
N LYS A 45 11.58 -9.06 -3.61
CA LYS A 45 11.10 -10.29 -4.29
C LYS A 45 9.68 -10.65 -3.85
N PRO A 46 8.92 -11.42 -4.66
CA PRO A 46 7.64 -11.99 -4.24
C PRO A 46 7.75 -12.73 -2.90
N GLY A 47 6.79 -12.50 -2.00
CA GLY A 47 6.75 -13.15 -0.68
C GLY A 47 7.83 -12.64 0.29
N GLY A 48 8.57 -11.60 -0.07
CA GLY A 48 9.53 -10.93 0.80
C GLY A 48 8.85 -9.87 1.67
N ALA A 49 9.40 -8.65 1.66
CA ALA A 49 8.82 -7.53 2.40
C ALA A 49 7.41 -7.16 1.88
N PRO A 50 6.51 -6.67 2.76
CA PRO A 50 5.22 -6.12 2.35
C PRO A 50 5.38 -4.99 1.35
N VAL A 51 4.43 -4.89 0.41
CA VAL A 51 4.36 -3.78 -0.55
C VAL A 51 3.23 -2.87 -0.13
N CYS A 52 3.55 -1.61 0.19
CA CYS A 52 2.56 -0.60 0.56
C CYS A 52 2.52 0.55 -0.45
N HIS A 53 1.34 1.16 -0.61
CA HIS A 53 1.18 2.37 -1.40
C HIS A 53 0.05 3.25 -0.87
N PHE A 54 0.14 4.55 -1.13
CA PHE A 54 -0.97 5.46 -0.87
C PHE A 54 -2.06 5.30 -1.92
N ILE A 55 -3.28 5.58 -1.50
CA ILE A 55 -4.44 5.63 -2.38
C ILE A 55 -4.65 7.09 -2.81
N PRO A 56 -4.61 7.38 -4.12
CA PRO A 56 -4.89 8.73 -4.60
C PRO A 56 -6.32 9.16 -4.29
N ASN A 57 -6.54 10.48 -4.27
CA ASN A 57 -7.88 11.06 -4.15
C ASN A 57 -8.85 10.44 -5.17
N ASP A 58 -10.12 10.35 -4.78
CA ASP A 58 -11.25 9.82 -5.57
C ASP A 58 -11.26 8.29 -5.83
N HIS A 59 -10.33 7.53 -5.26
CA HIS A 59 -10.41 6.06 -5.26
C HIS A 59 -11.20 5.51 -4.06
N ILE A 60 -11.92 4.42 -4.28
CA ILE A 60 -12.70 3.72 -3.25
C ILE A 60 -12.03 2.39 -2.92
N VAL A 61 -11.82 2.11 -1.62
CA VAL A 61 -11.35 0.82 -1.12
C VAL A 61 -12.48 0.14 -0.34
N TRP A 62 -12.84 -1.08 -0.75
CA TRP A 62 -13.82 -1.91 -0.05
C TRP A 62 -13.11 -2.89 0.88
N LEU A 63 -13.43 -2.86 2.16
CA LEU A 63 -12.88 -3.77 3.16
C LEU A 63 -13.92 -4.82 3.52
N PRO A 64 -13.51 -6.08 3.79
CA PRO A 64 -14.42 -7.06 4.35
C PRO A 64 -15.01 -6.51 5.65
N ALA A 65 -16.32 -6.69 5.82
CA ALA A 65 -16.93 -6.50 7.13
C ALA A 65 -16.41 -7.61 8.05
N ASN A 66 -15.93 -7.23 9.23
CA ASN A 66 -15.44 -8.15 10.27
C ASN A 66 -16.43 -9.28 10.55
#